data_AF-A0A9R0T3L3-F1
#
_entry.id   AF-A0A9R0T3L3-F1
#
_cell.length_a   1.000
_cell.length_b   1.000
_cell.length_c   1.000
_cell.angle_alpha   90.00
_cell.angle_beta   90.00
_cell.angle_gamma   90.00
#
_symmetry.space_group_name_H-M   'P 1'
#
loop_
_entity.id
_entity.type
_entity.pdbx_description
1 polymer ?
#
loop_
_entity_poly.entity_id
_entity_poly.type
_entity_poly.pdbx_seq_one_letter_code
_entity_poly.pdbx_strand_id
1 'polypeptide(L)'
;MDVAESPDLQAQLAAAVHALNHASHPSARLAANQWLVGLQRSPQAWALAVSLLASADHPSPSADLLFFAAQMLRRKIQSPDYSLPDNAAQLLDALLVAARRFCLAPPRLLTQICLALAALALRAEGGVDGLFARMPHLPDPALLELLTVLPEEVAQDESGDTGVDSATRCRFTRELLTHAPAVLEFLLAQSEKPAAADGVPLHERNHRILRCLLSWVRAGCFSGAPVSALVAHPLLTFAFNSLQAFFSFEVAIEVMTELVSQYQELPQAFLSKMPYIREVLLLPALANRSEKIIAGLTSLMCEVGQAAPGLVAEGSNEALSLSDALLRCVAFSSEDWEIAESTLQFWCSLAHCILGIDEQTSKRNATQELFLPVFSSLLDALLFRAQIIDIDEHCTGRASSIPDGLVQFRLNLEELLVDICLLLGAPAYINKVCLFC
;
A
#
# COMPACT_ATOMS: atom_id res chain seq x y z
N MET A 1 26.56 -42.07 6.14
CA MET A 1 26.48 -42.46 7.57
C MET A 1 25.63 -41.38 8.22
N ASP A 2 24.34 -41.25 7.86
CA ASP A 2 23.65 -39.95 8.00
C ASP A 2 22.12 -40.07 8.18
N VAL A 3 21.64 -41.09 8.88
CA VAL A 3 20.19 -41.21 9.19
C VAL A 3 19.93 -40.93 10.67
N ALA A 4 20.92 -41.14 11.55
CA ALA A 4 20.78 -40.99 13.00
C ALA A 4 20.92 -39.54 13.52
N GLU A 5 21.54 -38.62 12.79
CA GLU A 5 21.70 -37.22 13.22
C GLU A 5 20.45 -36.35 12.98
N SER A 6 19.60 -36.74 12.02
CA SER A 6 18.42 -35.97 11.64
C SER A 6 17.33 -35.82 12.73
N PRO A 7 16.94 -36.87 13.50
CA PRO A 7 15.90 -36.73 14.52
C PRO A 7 16.38 -35.94 15.74
N ASP A 8 17.64 -36.11 16.15
CA ASP A 8 18.21 -35.39 17.29
C ASP A 8 18.29 -33.88 17.02
N LEU A 9 18.64 -33.50 15.78
CA LEU A 9 18.73 -32.10 15.39
C LEU A 9 17.36 -31.43 15.26
N GLN A 10 16.33 -32.15 14.78
CA GLN A 10 14.95 -31.68 14.79
C GLN A 10 14.44 -31.45 16.22
N ALA A 11 14.76 -32.35 17.16
CA ALA A 11 14.39 -32.20 18.57
C ALA A 11 15.09 -31.00 19.22
N GLN A 12 16.38 -30.79 18.94
CA GLN A 12 17.13 -29.61 19.41
C GLN A 12 16.54 -28.30 18.85
N LEU A 13 16.18 -28.30 17.56
CA LEU A 13 15.53 -27.16 16.93
C LEU A 13 14.18 -26.85 17.57
N ALA A 14 13.34 -27.86 17.80
CA ALA A 14 12.06 -27.70 18.48
C ALA A 14 12.23 -27.11 19.89
N ALA A 15 13.21 -27.61 20.65
CA ALA A 15 13.52 -27.11 21.99
C ALA A 15 14.02 -25.65 21.97
N ALA A 16 14.90 -25.31 21.02
CA ALA A 16 15.43 -23.95 20.87
C ALA A 16 14.34 -22.95 20.45
N VAL A 17 13.46 -23.31 19.51
CA VAL A 17 12.32 -22.46 19.12
C VAL A 17 11.36 -22.27 20.29
N HIS A 18 11.06 -23.34 21.03
CA HIS A 18 10.22 -23.23 22.22
C HIS A 18 10.85 -22.33 23.29
N ALA A 19 12.16 -22.48 23.55
CA ALA A 19 12.88 -21.62 24.50
C ALA A 19 12.90 -20.16 24.06
N LEU A 20 13.06 -19.87 22.76
CA LEU A 20 13.05 -18.51 22.24
C LEU A 20 11.72 -17.80 22.51
N ASN A 21 10.60 -18.49 22.30
CA ASN A 21 9.26 -17.90 22.41
C ASN A 21 8.69 -17.93 23.84
N HIS A 22 8.99 -18.97 24.61
CA HIS A 22 8.27 -19.28 25.85
C HIS A 22 9.15 -19.28 27.11
N ALA A 23 10.47 -19.13 27.02
CA ALA A 23 11.32 -19.12 28.22
C ALA A 23 11.18 -17.82 29.03
N SER A 24 10.90 -17.95 30.33
CA SER A 24 10.78 -16.83 31.26
C SER A 24 12.08 -16.06 31.45
N HIS A 25 13.23 -16.75 31.39
CA HIS A 25 14.55 -16.14 31.62
C HIS A 25 15.16 -15.55 30.34
N PRO A 26 15.58 -14.26 30.34
CA PRO A 26 16.22 -13.64 29.17
C PRO A 26 17.48 -14.35 28.68
N SER A 27 18.28 -14.93 29.58
CA SER A 27 19.49 -15.67 29.24
C SER A 27 19.22 -16.94 28.41
N ALA A 28 18.12 -17.65 28.72
CA ALA A 28 17.70 -18.83 27.96
C ALA A 28 17.23 -18.45 26.55
N ARG A 29 16.48 -17.35 26.41
CA ARG A 29 16.09 -16.81 25.09
C ARG A 29 17.29 -16.40 24.25
N LEU A 30 18.28 -15.75 24.87
CA LEU A 30 19.51 -15.32 24.19
C LEU A 30 20.35 -16.52 23.72
N ALA A 31 20.53 -17.53 24.56
CA ALA A 31 21.24 -18.77 24.20
C ALA A 31 20.54 -19.51 23.05
N ALA A 32 19.20 -19.64 23.12
CA ALA A 32 18.42 -20.24 22.05
C ALA A 32 18.57 -19.45 20.74
N ASN A 33 18.47 -18.11 20.78
CA ASN A 33 18.66 -17.28 19.59
C ASN A 33 20.06 -17.44 18.97
N GLN A 34 21.11 -17.45 19.79
CA GLN A 34 22.49 -17.65 19.31
C GLN A 34 22.66 -18.99 18.61
N TRP A 35 22.12 -20.06 19.19
CA TRP A 35 22.15 -21.39 18.57
C TRP A 35 21.36 -21.42 17.25
N LEU A 36 20.16 -20.83 17.22
CA LEU A 36 19.32 -20.75 16.01
C LEU A 36 20.00 -19.96 14.89
N VAL A 37 20.66 -18.85 15.21
CA VAL A 37 21.47 -18.09 14.24
C VAL A 37 22.63 -18.95 13.72
N GLY A 38 23.30 -19.71 14.58
CA GLY A 38 24.32 -20.68 14.17
C GLY A 38 23.77 -21.75 13.21
N LEU A 39 22.61 -22.33 13.53
CA LEU A 39 21.94 -23.31 12.69
C LEU A 39 21.56 -22.73 11.33
N GLN A 40 21.00 -21.52 11.28
CA GLN A 40 20.60 -20.85 10.03
C GLN A 40 21.78 -20.70 9.04
N ARG A 41 23.02 -20.59 9.55
CA ARG A 41 24.23 -20.54 8.71
C ARG A 41 24.72 -21.90 8.23
N SER A 42 24.31 -22.99 8.89
CA SER A 42 24.71 -24.34 8.51
C SER A 42 24.08 -24.78 7.17
N PRO A 43 24.73 -25.71 6.44
CA PRO A 43 24.13 -26.31 5.23
C PRO A 43 22.95 -27.23 5.56
N GLN A 44 22.95 -27.87 6.73
CA GLN A 44 21.91 -28.80 7.18
C GLN A 44 20.54 -28.12 7.34
N ALA A 45 20.51 -26.81 7.61
CA ALA A 45 19.29 -26.02 7.74
C ALA A 45 18.33 -26.13 6.55
N TRP A 46 18.86 -26.30 5.32
CA TRP A 46 18.03 -26.49 4.13
C TRP A 46 17.17 -27.75 4.24
N ALA A 47 17.82 -28.90 4.44
CA ALA A 47 17.15 -30.19 4.52
C ALA A 47 16.23 -30.27 5.74
N LEU A 48 16.66 -29.72 6.89
CA LEU A 48 15.85 -29.68 8.10
C LEU A 48 14.55 -28.91 7.91
N ALA A 49 14.60 -27.69 7.37
CA ALA A 49 13.39 -26.91 7.18
C ALA A 49 12.43 -27.55 6.16
N VAL A 50 12.95 -28.08 5.05
CA VAL A 50 12.14 -28.81 4.07
C VAL A 50 11.49 -30.03 4.72
N SER A 51 12.24 -30.81 5.51
CA SER A 51 11.71 -31.98 6.21
C SER A 51 10.59 -31.63 7.20
N LEU A 52 10.71 -30.51 7.92
CA LEU A 52 9.69 -30.05 8.86
C LEU A 52 8.39 -29.62 8.16
N LEU A 53 8.51 -28.92 7.03
CA LEU A 53 7.34 -28.50 6.24
C LEU A 53 6.68 -29.69 5.52
N ALA A 54 7.46 -30.70 5.14
CA ALA A 54 6.98 -31.92 4.50
C ALA A 54 6.45 -32.99 5.48
N SER A 55 6.90 -32.97 6.75
CA SER A 55 6.59 -34.01 7.75
C SER A 55 5.09 -34.15 7.98
N ALA A 56 4.52 -35.32 7.67
CA ALA A 56 3.14 -35.66 7.97
C ALA A 56 2.98 -36.31 9.37
N ASP A 57 3.97 -36.15 10.25
CA ASP A 57 4.04 -36.88 11.50
C ASP A 57 2.94 -36.49 12.49
N HIS A 58 2.56 -37.46 13.34
CA HIS A 58 1.66 -37.25 14.47
C HIS A 58 2.41 -37.46 15.80
N PRO A 59 2.38 -36.48 16.73
CA PRO A 59 1.69 -35.18 16.64
C PRO A 59 2.36 -34.23 15.64
N SER A 60 1.55 -33.38 15.00
CA SER A 60 2.06 -32.39 14.05
C SER A 60 3.04 -31.44 14.74
N PRO A 61 4.10 -30.98 14.05
CA PRO A 61 4.98 -29.94 14.56
C PRO A 61 4.20 -28.71 15.03
N SER A 62 4.72 -28.01 16.05
CA SER A 62 4.08 -26.78 16.55
C SER A 62 4.06 -25.68 15.49
N ALA A 63 3.06 -24.79 15.55
CA ALA A 63 2.95 -23.67 14.61
C ALA A 63 4.19 -22.76 14.62
N ASP A 64 4.76 -22.52 15.82
CA ASP A 64 6.00 -21.76 16.00
C ASP A 64 7.19 -22.40 15.26
N LEU A 65 7.30 -23.74 15.33
CA LEU A 65 8.37 -24.49 14.67
C LEU A 65 8.22 -24.47 13.15
N LEU A 66 6.99 -24.65 12.63
CA LEU A 66 6.71 -24.56 11.20
C LEU A 66 6.98 -23.16 10.65
N PHE A 67 6.58 -22.12 11.41
CA PHE A 67 6.85 -20.73 11.05
C PHE A 67 8.35 -20.45 10.99
N PHE A 68 9.10 -20.89 12.02
CA PHE A 68 10.55 -20.74 12.03
C PHE A 68 11.21 -21.48 10.85
N ALA A 69 10.75 -22.68 10.51
CA ALA A 69 11.26 -23.45 9.37
C ALA A 69 11.05 -22.70 8.04
N ALA A 70 9.84 -22.16 7.81
CA ALA A 70 9.55 -21.37 6.62
C ALA A 70 10.38 -20.08 6.55
N GLN A 71 10.50 -19.36 7.67
CA GLN A 71 11.32 -18.15 7.77
C GLN A 71 12.82 -18.44 7.54
N MET A 72 13.31 -19.57 8.06
CA MET A 72 14.68 -20.01 7.86
C MET A 72 14.97 -20.28 6.38
N LEU A 73 14.08 -20.97 5.66
CA LEU A 73 14.24 -21.16 4.21
C LEU A 73 14.25 -19.84 3.46
N ARG A 74 13.27 -18.96 3.71
CA ARG A 74 13.21 -17.63 3.08
C ARG A 74 14.53 -16.88 3.25
N ARG A 75 15.03 -16.76 4.48
CA ARG A 75 16.29 -16.04 4.76
C ARG A 75 17.49 -16.65 4.06
N LYS A 76 17.58 -17.98 4.03
CA LYS A 76 18.66 -18.67 3.33
C LYS A 76 18.61 -18.47 1.81
N ILE A 77 17.41 -18.38 1.23
CA ILE A 77 17.22 -18.10 -0.19
C ILE A 77 17.59 -16.64 -0.50
N GLN A 78 17.16 -15.69 0.32
CA GLN A 78 17.40 -14.26 0.10
C GLN A 78 18.86 -13.85 0.36
N SER A 79 19.57 -14.56 1.25
CA SER A 79 20.92 -14.17 1.64
C SER A 79 21.93 -14.35 0.50
N PRO A 80 22.76 -13.33 0.20
CA PRO A 80 23.79 -13.42 -0.83
C PRO A 80 24.93 -14.37 -0.48
N ASP A 81 25.14 -14.64 0.81
CA ASP A 81 26.23 -15.49 1.31
C ASP A 81 26.06 -16.98 0.96
N TYR A 82 24.85 -17.38 0.56
CA TYR A 82 24.55 -18.77 0.22
C TYR A 82 24.20 -18.90 -1.26
N SER A 83 24.90 -19.82 -1.92
CA SER A 83 24.44 -20.33 -3.21
C SER A 83 23.14 -21.13 -3.01
N LEU A 84 22.25 -21.03 -3.99
CA LEU A 84 21.09 -21.91 -4.03
C LEU A 84 21.55 -23.38 -4.08
N PRO A 85 20.81 -24.32 -3.49
CA PRO A 85 21.09 -25.75 -3.65
C PRO A 85 21.06 -26.15 -5.13
N ASP A 86 21.93 -27.09 -5.53
CA ASP A 86 21.97 -27.64 -6.91
C ASP A 86 20.61 -28.20 -7.36
N ASN A 87 19.74 -28.56 -6.41
CA ASN A 87 18.39 -29.05 -6.60
C ASN A 87 17.30 -27.98 -6.35
N ALA A 88 17.53 -26.72 -6.73
CA ALA A 88 16.56 -25.63 -6.57
C ALA A 88 15.14 -25.96 -7.11
N ALA A 89 15.04 -26.76 -8.18
CA ALA A 89 13.76 -27.26 -8.69
C ALA A 89 13.00 -28.15 -7.69
N GLN A 90 13.71 -29.01 -6.95
CA GLN A 90 13.09 -29.85 -5.91
C GLN A 90 12.69 -29.01 -4.70
N LEU A 91 13.47 -27.98 -4.37
CA LEU A 91 13.11 -27.03 -3.31
C LEU A 91 11.82 -26.27 -3.68
N LEU A 92 11.69 -25.85 -4.94
CA LEU A 92 10.47 -25.23 -5.46
C LEU A 92 9.27 -26.18 -5.31
N ASP A 93 9.39 -27.43 -5.78
CA ASP A 93 8.32 -28.42 -5.66
C ASP A 93 7.94 -28.69 -4.20
N ALA A 94 8.92 -28.77 -3.29
CA ALA A 94 8.69 -28.97 -1.86
C ALA A 94 7.95 -27.79 -1.21
N LEU A 95 8.32 -26.55 -1.55
CA LEU A 95 7.65 -25.34 -1.07
C LEU A 95 6.22 -25.23 -1.62
N LEU A 96 5.97 -25.62 -2.88
CA LEU A 96 4.62 -25.66 -3.46
C LEU A 96 3.72 -26.70 -2.75
N VAL A 97 4.27 -27.88 -2.42
CA VAL A 97 3.58 -28.88 -1.61
C VAL A 97 3.27 -28.34 -0.21
N ALA A 98 4.22 -27.64 0.42
CA ALA A 98 4.00 -26.99 1.72
C ALA A 98 2.92 -25.91 1.64
N ALA A 99 2.93 -25.05 0.61
CA ALA A 99 1.91 -24.02 0.40
C ALA A 99 0.51 -24.62 0.23
N ARG A 100 0.38 -25.71 -0.55
CA ARG A 100 -0.89 -26.44 -0.66
C ARG A 100 -1.33 -26.99 0.71
N ARG A 101 -0.42 -27.61 1.44
CA ARG A 101 -0.73 -28.21 2.75
C ARG A 101 -1.19 -27.18 3.77
N PHE A 102 -0.53 -26.02 3.81
CA PHE A 102 -0.78 -24.98 4.80
C PHE A 102 -1.68 -23.84 4.29
N CYS A 103 -2.42 -24.07 3.19
CA CYS A 103 -3.31 -23.05 2.60
C CYS A 103 -4.45 -22.59 3.53
N LEU A 104 -4.84 -23.43 4.50
CA LEU A 104 -5.83 -23.12 5.54
C LEU A 104 -5.21 -22.90 6.93
N ALA A 105 -3.88 -22.90 7.02
CA ALA A 105 -3.16 -22.67 8.27
C ALA A 105 -3.18 -21.17 8.65
N PRO A 106 -2.65 -20.77 9.83
CA PRO A 106 -2.53 -19.35 10.18
C PRO A 106 -1.84 -18.56 9.07
N PRO A 107 -2.38 -17.41 8.64
CA PRO A 107 -1.92 -16.69 7.44
C PRO A 107 -0.40 -16.46 7.41
N ARG A 108 0.17 -16.14 8.58
CA ARG A 108 1.61 -15.88 8.75
C ARG A 108 2.51 -17.01 8.24
N LEU A 109 2.12 -18.27 8.41
CA LEU A 109 2.91 -19.42 7.93
C LEU A 109 2.88 -19.49 6.41
N LEU A 110 1.70 -19.39 5.81
CA LEU A 110 1.52 -19.40 4.36
C LEU A 110 2.29 -18.25 3.70
N THR A 111 2.19 -17.03 4.25
CA THR A 111 2.94 -15.86 3.78
C THR A 111 4.45 -16.12 3.80
N GLN A 112 5.02 -16.72 4.85
CA GLN A 112 6.47 -17.03 4.87
C GLN A 112 6.86 -18.05 3.79
N ILE A 113 6.02 -19.05 3.53
CA ILE A 113 6.24 -20.03 2.46
C ILE A 113 6.17 -19.35 1.09
N CYS A 114 5.16 -18.50 0.86
CA CYS A 114 5.02 -17.75 -0.39
C CYS A 114 6.15 -16.75 -0.62
N LEU A 115 6.65 -16.09 0.43
CA LEU A 115 7.84 -15.23 0.33
C LEU A 115 9.11 -16.03 0.03
N ALA A 116 9.25 -17.25 0.56
CA ALA A 116 10.35 -18.14 0.19
C ALA A 116 10.25 -18.56 -1.29
N LEU A 117 9.05 -18.84 -1.79
CA LEU A 117 8.80 -19.13 -3.21
C LEU A 117 9.13 -17.94 -4.12
N ALA A 118 8.71 -16.73 -3.75
CA ALA A 118 9.00 -15.50 -4.50
C ALA A 118 10.51 -15.22 -4.57
N ALA A 119 11.20 -15.30 -3.43
CA ALA A 119 12.66 -15.15 -3.37
C ALA A 119 13.39 -16.23 -4.19
N LEU A 120 12.84 -17.45 -4.24
CA LEU A 120 13.41 -18.53 -5.05
C LEU A 120 13.22 -18.26 -6.55
N ALA A 121 12.06 -17.78 -6.97
CA ALA A 121 11.78 -17.40 -8.35
C ALA A 121 12.68 -16.24 -8.82
N LEU A 122 13.04 -15.31 -7.94
CA LEU A 122 13.99 -14.25 -8.25
C LEU A 122 15.38 -14.79 -8.60
N ARG A 123 15.85 -15.83 -7.88
CA ARG A 123 17.24 -16.30 -7.95
C ARG A 123 17.47 -17.57 -8.77
N ALA A 124 16.47 -18.43 -8.93
CA ALA A 124 16.60 -19.71 -9.63
C ALA A 124 16.68 -19.52 -11.15
N GLU A 125 17.35 -20.44 -11.85
CA GLU A 125 17.49 -20.41 -13.32
C GLU A 125 16.15 -20.49 -14.06
N GLY A 126 15.16 -21.17 -13.49
CA GLY A 126 13.81 -21.27 -14.04
C GLY A 126 12.96 -20.01 -13.85
N GLY A 127 13.41 -19.05 -13.05
CA GLY A 127 12.77 -17.75 -12.90
C GLY A 127 11.31 -17.80 -12.45
N VAL A 128 10.55 -16.79 -12.90
CA VAL A 128 9.10 -16.69 -12.67
C VAL A 128 8.35 -17.68 -13.57
N ASP A 129 8.81 -17.91 -14.79
CA ASP A 129 8.18 -18.85 -15.73
C ASP A 129 8.12 -20.28 -15.17
N GLY A 130 9.22 -20.74 -14.58
CA GLY A 130 9.33 -22.05 -13.95
C GLY A 130 8.46 -22.20 -12.70
N LEU A 131 8.16 -21.10 -12.01
CA LEU A 131 7.20 -21.03 -10.91
C LEU A 131 5.76 -21.14 -11.47
N PHE A 132 5.39 -20.29 -12.43
CA PHE A 132 4.06 -20.28 -13.05
C PHE A 132 3.71 -21.61 -13.74
N ALA A 133 4.68 -22.32 -14.31
CA ALA A 133 4.46 -23.65 -14.89
C ALA A 133 4.01 -24.72 -13.87
N ARG A 134 4.35 -24.55 -12.59
CA ARG A 134 4.06 -25.51 -11.50
C ARG A 134 2.93 -25.08 -10.57
N MET A 135 2.54 -23.80 -10.62
CA MET A 135 1.45 -23.22 -9.83
C MET A 135 0.01 -23.68 -10.14
N PRO A 136 -0.38 -24.20 -11.32
CA PRO A 136 -1.79 -24.46 -11.66
C PRO A 136 -2.54 -25.40 -10.71
N HIS A 137 -1.81 -26.15 -9.88
CA HIS A 137 -2.39 -27.08 -8.93
C HIS A 137 -2.49 -26.51 -7.49
N LEU A 138 -2.10 -25.26 -7.25
CA LEU A 138 -2.25 -24.64 -5.94
C LEU A 138 -3.72 -24.30 -5.65
N PRO A 139 -4.19 -24.47 -4.41
CA PRO A 139 -5.51 -24.03 -4.01
C PRO A 139 -5.57 -22.50 -3.98
N ASP A 140 -6.73 -21.93 -4.29
CA ASP A 140 -6.93 -20.49 -4.45
C ASP A 140 -6.38 -19.62 -3.31
N PRO A 141 -6.51 -19.97 -2.00
CA PRO A 141 -5.91 -19.16 -0.93
C PRO A 141 -4.38 -19.08 -1.01
N ALA A 142 -3.71 -20.19 -1.34
CA ALA A 142 -2.27 -20.22 -1.49
C ALA A 142 -1.81 -19.54 -2.78
N LEU A 143 -2.58 -19.72 -3.86
CA LEU A 143 -2.33 -19.05 -5.13
C LEU A 143 -2.45 -17.53 -4.99
N LEU A 144 -3.51 -17.02 -4.34
CA LEU A 144 -3.70 -15.59 -4.12
C LEU A 144 -2.62 -14.99 -3.23
N GLU A 145 -2.23 -15.68 -2.15
CA GLU A 145 -1.13 -15.22 -1.29
C GLU A 145 0.19 -15.17 -2.05
N LEU A 146 0.51 -16.21 -2.83
CA LEU A 146 1.73 -16.25 -3.65
C LEU A 146 1.75 -15.12 -4.68
N LEU A 147 0.64 -14.92 -5.39
CA LEU A 147 0.51 -13.84 -6.36
C LEU A 147 0.55 -12.45 -5.70
N THR A 148 0.14 -12.32 -4.43
CA THR A 148 0.21 -11.06 -3.70
C THR A 148 1.66 -10.68 -3.38
N VAL A 149 2.45 -11.61 -2.86
CA VAL A 149 3.83 -11.33 -2.41
C VAL A 149 4.86 -11.36 -3.53
N LEU A 150 4.58 -12.05 -4.65
CA LEU A 150 5.55 -12.21 -5.73
C LEU A 150 6.02 -10.88 -6.34
N PRO A 151 5.15 -9.91 -6.66
CA PRO A 151 5.57 -8.60 -7.17
C PRO A 151 6.35 -7.75 -6.17
N GLU A 152 6.23 -8.01 -4.86
CA GLU A 152 6.91 -7.23 -3.82
C GLU A 152 8.44 -7.38 -3.90
N GLU A 153 8.94 -8.47 -4.48
CA GLU A 153 10.38 -8.67 -4.73
C GLU A 153 10.97 -7.65 -5.74
N VAL A 154 10.12 -7.02 -6.57
CA VAL A 154 10.52 -5.91 -7.45
C VAL A 154 10.87 -4.66 -6.64
N ALA A 155 10.07 -4.35 -5.62
CA ALA A 155 10.23 -3.13 -4.80
C ALA A 155 11.33 -3.22 -3.74
N GLN A 156 11.78 -4.43 -3.35
CA GLN A 156 12.85 -4.66 -2.37
C GLN A 156 14.26 -4.20 -2.84
N ASP A 157 14.35 -3.44 -3.94
CA ASP A 157 15.58 -2.84 -4.46
C ASP A 157 15.99 -1.57 -3.68
N GLU A 158 15.04 -0.77 -3.20
CA GLU A 158 15.35 0.52 -2.56
C GLU A 158 16.09 0.40 -1.21
N SER A 159 16.08 -0.79 -0.59
CA SER A 159 16.75 -1.05 0.68
C SER A 159 18.12 -1.75 0.55
N GLY A 160 18.58 -2.10 -0.66
CA GLY A 160 19.97 -2.52 -0.93
C GLY A 160 20.45 -3.88 -0.37
N ASP A 161 19.58 -4.73 0.18
CA ASP A 161 20.00 -5.80 1.12
C ASP A 161 19.97 -7.25 0.56
N THR A 162 19.52 -7.46 -0.69
CA THR A 162 19.33 -8.83 -1.23
C THR A 162 20.51 -9.38 -2.05
N GLY A 163 21.46 -8.52 -2.43
CA GLY A 163 22.67 -8.90 -3.18
C GLY A 163 22.40 -9.53 -4.56
N VAL A 164 21.20 -9.34 -5.12
CA VAL A 164 20.82 -9.78 -6.47
C VAL A 164 21.16 -8.69 -7.47
N ASP A 165 21.84 -9.05 -8.56
CA ASP A 165 22.27 -8.11 -9.59
C ASP A 165 21.09 -7.54 -10.42
N SER A 166 21.30 -6.36 -11.00
CA SER A 166 20.28 -5.65 -11.79
C SER A 166 19.77 -6.46 -12.99
N ALA A 167 20.60 -7.27 -13.65
CA ALA A 167 20.16 -8.06 -14.81
C ALA A 167 19.20 -9.17 -14.40
N THR A 168 19.46 -9.85 -13.28
CA THR A 168 18.55 -10.83 -12.68
C THR A 168 17.21 -10.19 -12.29
N ARG A 169 17.22 -9.00 -11.69
CA ARG A 169 15.99 -8.26 -11.35
C ARG A 169 15.20 -7.85 -12.60
N CYS A 170 15.87 -7.30 -13.61
CA CYS A 170 15.24 -6.94 -14.89
C CYS A 170 14.61 -8.16 -15.57
N ARG A 171 15.28 -9.33 -15.52
CA ARG A 171 14.72 -10.60 -16.00
C ARG A 171 13.45 -10.95 -15.22
N PHE A 172 13.52 -10.94 -13.88
CA PHE A 172 12.39 -11.24 -13.02
C PHE A 172 11.19 -10.34 -13.30
N THR A 173 11.37 -9.02 -13.32
CA THR A 173 10.28 -8.06 -13.60
C THR A 173 9.66 -8.30 -14.98
N ARG A 174 10.48 -8.56 -16.00
CA ARG A 174 9.97 -8.86 -17.35
C ARG A 174 9.14 -10.14 -17.40
N GLU A 175 9.64 -11.23 -16.81
CA GLU A 175 8.91 -12.51 -16.75
C GLU A 175 7.62 -12.34 -15.94
N LEU A 176 7.68 -11.66 -14.79
CA LEU A 176 6.52 -11.34 -13.96
C LEU A 176 5.41 -10.63 -14.76
N LEU A 177 5.76 -9.55 -15.46
CA LEU A 177 4.80 -8.77 -16.25
C LEU A 177 4.24 -9.54 -17.46
N THR A 178 4.97 -10.53 -17.97
CA THR A 178 4.46 -11.43 -19.02
C THR A 178 3.26 -12.24 -18.54
N HIS A 179 3.19 -12.56 -17.24
CA HIS A 179 2.06 -13.29 -16.64
C HIS A 179 0.94 -12.39 -16.11
N ALA A 180 1.09 -11.05 -16.17
CA ALA A 180 0.08 -10.12 -15.65
C ALA A 180 -1.35 -10.36 -16.19
N PRO A 181 -1.57 -10.60 -17.50
CA PRO A 181 -2.92 -10.85 -18.01
C PRO A 181 -3.62 -12.05 -17.35
N ALA A 182 -2.92 -13.17 -17.18
CA ALA A 182 -3.47 -14.37 -16.54
C ALA A 182 -3.80 -14.13 -15.07
N VAL A 183 -3.01 -13.30 -14.38
CA VAL A 183 -3.28 -12.93 -12.98
C VAL A 183 -4.49 -12.00 -12.87
N LEU A 184 -4.61 -11.02 -13.76
CA LEU A 184 -5.78 -10.13 -13.79
C LEU A 184 -7.07 -10.92 -14.09
N GLU A 185 -7.02 -11.89 -15.01
CA GLU A 185 -8.13 -12.82 -15.28
C GLU A 185 -8.49 -13.65 -14.04
N PHE A 186 -7.48 -14.19 -13.34
CA PHE A 186 -7.70 -14.92 -12.08
C PHE A 186 -8.35 -14.04 -11.01
N LEU A 187 -7.85 -12.81 -10.80
CA LEU A 187 -8.41 -11.88 -9.81
C LEU A 187 -9.85 -11.49 -10.15
N LEU A 188 -10.16 -11.30 -11.44
CA LEU A 188 -11.52 -11.03 -11.89
C LEU A 188 -12.44 -12.21 -11.57
N ALA A 189 -12.03 -13.43 -11.91
CA ALA A 189 -12.79 -14.63 -11.59
C ALA A 189 -13.02 -14.79 -10.08
N GLN A 190 -12.04 -14.46 -9.23
CA GLN A 190 -12.21 -14.48 -7.77
C GLN A 190 -13.19 -13.41 -7.28
N SER A 191 -13.25 -12.24 -7.92
CA SER A 191 -14.16 -11.15 -7.55
C SER A 191 -15.63 -11.45 -7.88
N GLU A 192 -15.88 -12.26 -8.91
CA GLU A 192 -17.22 -12.65 -9.35
C GLU A 192 -17.78 -13.86 -8.59
N LYS A 193 -16.94 -14.57 -7.81
CA LYS A 193 -17.35 -15.76 -7.07
C LYS A 193 -18.40 -15.43 -6.00
N PRO A 194 -19.47 -16.23 -5.89
CA PRO A 194 -20.49 -16.03 -4.87
C PRO A 194 -19.91 -16.20 -3.45
N ALA A 195 -20.48 -15.48 -2.48
CA ALA A 195 -20.06 -15.55 -1.09
C ALA A 195 -20.17 -16.97 -0.48
N ALA A 196 -21.11 -17.78 -0.97
CA ALA A 196 -21.38 -19.13 -0.45
C ALA A 196 -20.41 -20.23 -0.94
N ALA A 197 -19.47 -19.93 -1.84
CA ALA A 197 -18.64 -20.96 -2.48
C ALA A 197 -17.67 -21.67 -1.52
N ASP A 198 -16.99 -20.91 -0.65
CA ASP A 198 -15.80 -21.40 0.07
C ASP A 198 -15.81 -21.09 1.58
N GLY A 199 -16.93 -20.62 2.14
CA GLY A 199 -17.06 -20.26 3.56
C GLY A 199 -16.25 -19.04 4.03
N VAL A 200 -15.41 -18.47 3.17
CA VAL A 200 -14.67 -17.22 3.42
C VAL A 200 -15.61 -16.02 3.32
N PRO A 201 -15.64 -15.10 4.31
CA PRO A 201 -16.44 -13.89 4.23
C PRO A 201 -16.09 -13.04 3.00
N LEU A 202 -17.11 -12.52 2.31
CA LEU A 202 -16.93 -11.74 1.08
C LEU A 202 -15.97 -10.55 1.26
N HIS A 203 -16.05 -9.86 2.40
CA HIS A 203 -15.19 -8.71 2.69
C HIS A 203 -13.70 -9.10 2.83
N GLU A 204 -13.41 -10.25 3.43
CA GLU A 204 -12.05 -10.76 3.56
C GLU A 204 -11.49 -11.17 2.19
N ARG A 205 -12.32 -11.82 1.35
CA ARG A 205 -11.96 -12.14 -0.03
C ARG A 205 -11.63 -10.88 -0.82
N ASN A 206 -12.52 -9.88 -0.79
CA ASN A 206 -12.32 -8.62 -1.51
C ASN A 206 -11.05 -7.90 -1.05
N HIS A 207 -10.79 -7.86 0.25
CA HIS A 207 -9.54 -7.32 0.80
C HIS A 207 -8.31 -8.02 0.22
N ARG A 208 -8.30 -9.37 0.18
CA ARG A 208 -7.17 -10.13 -0.39
C ARG A 208 -7.00 -9.91 -1.90
N ILE A 209 -8.10 -9.81 -2.65
CA ILE A 209 -8.08 -9.48 -4.08
C ILE A 209 -7.46 -8.09 -4.31
N LEU A 210 -7.87 -7.09 -3.53
CA LEU A 210 -7.34 -5.73 -3.65
C LEU A 210 -5.86 -5.64 -3.25
N ARG A 211 -5.44 -6.39 -2.20
CA ARG A 211 -4.02 -6.46 -1.82
C ARG A 211 -3.17 -7.07 -2.94
N CYS A 212 -3.66 -8.14 -3.57
CA CYS A 212 -3.00 -8.71 -4.74
C CYS A 212 -2.99 -7.69 -5.90
N LEU A 213 -4.12 -7.06 -6.22
CA LEU A 213 -4.17 -6.06 -7.28
C LEU A 213 -3.17 -4.93 -7.04
N LEU A 214 -3.08 -4.42 -5.80
CA LEU A 214 -2.15 -3.35 -5.42
C LEU A 214 -0.69 -3.72 -5.71
N SER A 215 -0.24 -4.92 -5.34
CA SER A 215 1.15 -5.33 -5.57
C SER A 215 1.48 -5.45 -7.06
N TRP A 216 0.51 -5.88 -7.88
CA TRP A 216 0.66 -5.94 -9.34
C TRP A 216 0.60 -4.55 -9.99
N VAL A 217 -0.23 -3.64 -9.49
CA VAL A 217 -0.23 -2.23 -9.93
C VAL A 217 1.13 -1.61 -9.64
N ARG A 218 1.68 -1.77 -8.42
CA ARG A 218 3.04 -1.31 -8.06
C ARG A 218 4.13 -1.86 -8.97
N ALA A 219 4.01 -3.10 -9.43
CA ALA A 219 4.94 -3.69 -10.39
C ALA A 219 4.74 -3.21 -11.85
N GLY A 220 3.68 -2.45 -12.13
CA GLY A 220 3.38 -1.93 -13.47
C GLY A 220 2.59 -2.88 -14.36
N CYS A 221 1.66 -3.67 -13.82
CA CYS A 221 0.91 -4.68 -14.57
C CYS A 221 0.10 -4.18 -15.78
N PHE A 222 -0.23 -2.89 -15.85
CA PHE A 222 -0.91 -2.29 -17.01
C PHE A 222 0.05 -1.57 -17.97
N SER A 223 1.36 -1.75 -17.81
CA SER A 223 2.36 -1.19 -18.73
C SER A 223 2.13 -1.70 -20.15
N GLY A 224 1.81 -0.80 -21.07
CA GLY A 224 1.56 -1.11 -22.48
C GLY A 224 0.11 -1.45 -22.84
N ALA A 225 -0.82 -1.47 -21.87
CA ALA A 225 -2.25 -1.56 -22.16
C ALA A 225 -2.77 -0.23 -22.76
N PRO A 226 -3.66 -0.25 -23.77
CA PRO A 226 -4.29 0.97 -24.24
C PRO A 226 -5.19 1.54 -23.15
N VAL A 227 -5.18 2.87 -22.99
CA VAL A 227 -5.85 3.54 -21.87
C VAL A 227 -7.36 3.29 -21.86
N SER A 228 -8.00 3.21 -23.02
CA SER A 228 -9.43 2.88 -23.12
C SER A 228 -9.76 1.51 -22.52
N ALA A 229 -8.86 0.54 -22.62
CA ALA A 229 -9.03 -0.78 -21.99
C ALA A 229 -8.76 -0.73 -20.49
N LEU A 230 -7.80 0.10 -20.05
CA LEU A 230 -7.52 0.30 -18.62
C LEU A 230 -8.72 0.91 -17.90
N VAL A 231 -9.23 2.05 -18.38
CA VAL A 231 -10.37 2.75 -17.76
C VAL A 231 -11.63 1.87 -17.70
N ALA A 232 -11.85 1.05 -18.73
CA ALA A 232 -12.98 0.12 -18.80
C ALA A 232 -12.73 -1.21 -18.06
N HIS A 233 -11.56 -1.41 -17.45
CA HIS A 233 -11.20 -2.69 -16.88
C HIS A 233 -12.12 -3.06 -15.69
N PRO A 234 -12.71 -4.27 -15.66
CA PRO A 234 -13.63 -4.68 -14.59
C PRO A 234 -13.01 -4.61 -13.19
N LEU A 235 -11.73 -4.94 -13.03
CA LEU A 235 -11.03 -4.81 -11.74
C LEU A 235 -10.90 -3.36 -11.25
N LEU A 236 -10.79 -2.37 -12.14
CA LEU A 236 -10.79 -0.96 -11.73
C LEU A 236 -12.17 -0.54 -11.25
N THR A 237 -13.23 -1.04 -11.89
CA THR A 237 -14.61 -0.85 -11.42
C THR A 237 -14.83 -1.53 -10.08
N PHE A 238 -14.32 -2.74 -9.88
CA PHE A 238 -14.35 -3.45 -8.60
C PHE A 238 -13.62 -2.69 -7.49
N ALA A 239 -12.41 -2.17 -7.76
CA ALA A 239 -11.64 -1.37 -6.81
C ALA A 239 -12.38 -0.07 -6.44
N PHE A 240 -12.95 0.62 -7.42
CA PHE A 240 -13.76 1.82 -7.18
C PHE A 240 -14.98 1.54 -6.30
N ASN A 241 -15.72 0.46 -6.60
CA ASN A 241 -16.90 0.10 -5.82
C ASN A 241 -16.54 -0.33 -4.39
N SER A 242 -15.34 -0.85 -4.18
CA SER A 242 -14.83 -1.22 -2.86
C SER A 242 -14.60 -0.03 -1.93
N LEU A 243 -14.58 1.21 -2.44
CA LEU A 243 -14.57 2.43 -1.62
C LEU A 243 -15.82 2.59 -0.75
N GLN A 244 -16.93 1.92 -1.09
CA GLN A 244 -18.14 1.92 -0.26
C GLN A 244 -18.10 0.86 0.86
N ALA A 245 -17.14 -0.06 0.83
CA ALA A 245 -17.05 -1.17 1.77
C ALA A 245 -16.03 -0.87 2.86
N PHE A 246 -16.50 -0.72 4.11
CA PHE A 246 -15.66 -0.37 5.27
C PHE A 246 -14.39 -1.23 5.41
N PHE A 247 -14.50 -2.55 5.26
CA PHE A 247 -13.36 -3.48 5.41
C PHE A 247 -12.33 -3.44 4.27
N SER A 248 -12.71 -2.87 3.12
CA SER A 248 -11.86 -2.82 1.93
C SER A 248 -11.44 -1.40 1.56
N PHE A 249 -11.98 -0.40 2.26
CA PHE A 249 -11.81 1.02 1.96
C PHE A 249 -10.33 1.42 1.89
N GLU A 250 -9.53 1.16 2.93
CA GLU A 250 -8.12 1.59 2.98
C GLU A 250 -7.31 1.02 1.81
N VAL A 251 -7.43 -0.29 1.54
CA VAL A 251 -6.72 -0.93 0.43
C VAL A 251 -7.25 -0.45 -0.92
N ALA A 252 -8.55 -0.18 -1.05
CA ALA A 252 -9.12 0.40 -2.25
C ALA A 252 -8.55 1.81 -2.51
N ILE A 253 -8.42 2.65 -1.48
CA ILE A 253 -7.75 3.96 -1.59
C ILE A 253 -6.32 3.77 -2.10
N GLU A 254 -5.54 2.87 -1.48
CA GLU A 254 -4.16 2.59 -1.93
C GLU A 254 -4.09 2.18 -3.41
N VAL A 255 -4.96 1.26 -3.85
CA VAL A 255 -5.02 0.83 -5.26
C VAL A 255 -5.32 1.99 -6.18
N MET A 256 -6.30 2.83 -5.81
CA MET A 256 -6.73 3.94 -6.66
C MET A 256 -5.69 5.04 -6.74
N THR A 257 -5.05 5.39 -5.62
CA THR A 257 -3.95 6.36 -5.56
C THR A 257 -2.77 5.87 -6.40
N GLU A 258 -2.36 4.61 -6.26
CA GLU A 258 -1.26 4.03 -7.03
C GLU A 258 -1.55 3.99 -8.54
N LEU A 259 -2.79 3.70 -8.94
CA LEU A 259 -3.20 3.76 -10.34
C LEU A 259 -3.10 5.20 -10.88
N VAL A 260 -3.59 6.18 -10.13
CA VAL A 260 -3.57 7.58 -10.56
C VAL A 260 -2.14 8.11 -10.67
N SER A 261 -1.25 7.75 -9.75
CA SER A 261 0.14 8.22 -9.73
C SER A 261 0.96 7.63 -10.90
N GLN A 262 0.70 6.39 -11.31
CA GLN A 262 1.48 5.71 -12.34
C GLN A 262 1.01 5.97 -13.77
N TYR A 263 -0.29 6.18 -14.00
CA TYR A 263 -0.87 6.22 -15.35
C TYR A 263 -1.42 7.61 -15.68
N GLN A 264 -0.69 8.38 -16.50
CA GLN A 264 -0.96 9.79 -16.82
C GLN A 264 -2.36 10.12 -17.34
N GLU A 265 -3.08 9.17 -17.94
CA GLU A 265 -4.41 9.40 -18.52
C GLU A 265 -5.56 9.02 -17.55
N LEU A 266 -5.28 8.31 -16.45
CA LEU A 266 -6.28 7.99 -15.43
C LEU A 266 -6.81 9.20 -14.64
N PRO A 267 -6.03 10.25 -14.34
CA PRO A 267 -6.54 11.44 -13.66
C PRO A 267 -7.81 12.01 -14.32
N GLN A 268 -7.89 12.04 -15.65
CA GLN A 268 -9.09 12.53 -16.37
C GLN A 268 -10.30 11.63 -16.13
N ALA A 269 -10.12 10.31 -16.20
CA ALA A 269 -11.19 9.35 -15.96
C ALA A 269 -11.69 9.41 -14.50
N PHE A 270 -10.77 9.60 -13.54
CA PHE A 270 -11.11 9.78 -12.13
C PHE A 270 -11.77 11.12 -11.84
N LEU A 271 -11.33 12.19 -12.50
CA LEU A 271 -11.95 13.51 -12.39
C LEU A 271 -13.43 13.46 -12.78
N SER A 272 -13.78 12.69 -13.81
CA SER A 272 -15.19 12.47 -14.20
C SER A 272 -16.05 11.82 -13.09
N LYS A 273 -15.42 11.09 -12.16
CA LYS A 273 -16.09 10.45 -11.02
C LYS A 273 -16.13 11.35 -9.78
N MET A 274 -15.52 12.53 -9.82
CA MET A 274 -15.41 13.40 -8.65
C MET A 274 -16.75 13.88 -8.08
N PRO A 275 -17.77 14.21 -8.90
CA PRO A 275 -19.10 14.50 -8.37
C PRO A 275 -19.68 13.35 -7.55
N TYR A 276 -19.48 12.11 -8.00
CA TYR A 276 -19.93 10.93 -7.25
C TYR A 276 -19.14 10.77 -5.93
N ILE A 277 -17.81 10.89 -5.97
CA ILE A 277 -16.97 10.81 -4.76
C ILE A 277 -17.42 11.85 -3.74
N ARG A 278 -17.64 13.10 -4.17
CA ARG A 278 -18.10 14.18 -3.32
C ARG A 278 -19.46 13.88 -2.69
N GLU A 279 -20.48 13.65 -3.52
CA GLU A 279 -21.87 13.54 -3.05
C GLU A 279 -22.15 12.25 -2.28
N VAL A 280 -21.59 11.12 -2.72
CA VAL A 280 -21.96 9.79 -2.23
C VAL A 280 -21.00 9.28 -1.16
N LEU A 281 -19.71 9.68 -1.18
CA LEU A 281 -18.71 9.17 -0.24
C LEU A 281 -18.32 10.24 0.79
N LEU A 282 -17.89 11.42 0.32
CA LEU A 282 -17.32 12.45 1.19
C LEU A 282 -18.37 13.15 2.07
N LEU A 283 -19.48 13.63 1.50
CA LEU A 283 -20.49 14.35 2.28
C LEU A 283 -21.07 13.50 3.43
N PRO A 284 -21.41 12.21 3.23
CA PRO A 284 -21.80 11.35 4.34
C PRO A 284 -20.67 11.12 5.36
N ALA A 285 -19.41 10.99 4.91
CA ALA A 285 -18.28 10.83 5.81
C ALA A 285 -18.05 12.07 6.70
N LEU A 286 -18.20 13.28 6.14
CA LEU A 286 -18.15 14.55 6.86
C LEU A 286 -19.30 14.66 7.88
N ALA A 287 -20.52 14.32 7.48
CA ALA A 287 -21.69 14.34 8.37
C ALA A 287 -21.53 13.37 9.56
N ASN A 288 -20.95 12.19 9.29
CA ASN A 288 -20.66 11.17 10.31
C ASN A 288 -19.34 11.42 11.07
N ARG A 289 -18.59 12.48 10.74
CA ARG A 289 -17.24 12.77 11.27
C ARG A 289 -16.30 11.56 11.22
N SER A 290 -16.35 10.80 10.12
CA SER A 290 -15.48 9.63 9.94
C SER A 290 -14.11 10.06 9.43
N GLU A 291 -13.22 10.44 10.34
CA GLU A 291 -11.89 11.00 10.00
C GLU A 291 -11.08 10.07 9.09
N LYS A 292 -11.10 8.76 9.34
CA LYS A 292 -10.40 7.79 8.48
C LYS A 292 -10.89 7.80 7.03
N ILE A 293 -12.21 7.89 6.82
CA ILE A 293 -12.78 7.93 5.46
C ILE A 293 -12.48 9.28 4.81
N ILE A 294 -12.61 10.37 5.57
CA ILE A 294 -12.30 11.72 5.07
C ILE A 294 -10.83 11.79 4.66
N ALA A 295 -9.91 11.33 5.50
CA ALA A 295 -8.47 11.31 5.23
C ALA A 295 -8.16 10.49 3.96
N GLY A 296 -8.65 9.25 3.86
CA GLY A 296 -8.42 8.41 2.69
C GLY A 296 -8.96 9.02 1.38
N LEU A 297 -10.18 9.56 1.40
CA LEU A 297 -10.76 10.25 0.25
C LEU A 297 -9.98 11.53 -0.10
N THR A 298 -9.52 12.28 0.91
CA THR A 298 -8.70 13.48 0.73
C THR A 298 -7.39 13.13 0.01
N SER A 299 -6.69 12.08 0.46
CA SER A 299 -5.47 11.61 -0.18
C SER A 299 -5.69 11.23 -1.64
N LEU A 300 -6.75 10.47 -1.95
CA LEU A 300 -7.08 10.10 -3.33
C LEU A 300 -7.41 11.32 -4.20
N MET A 301 -8.20 12.27 -3.68
CA MET A 301 -8.55 13.50 -4.40
C MET A 301 -7.33 14.38 -4.65
N CYS A 302 -6.44 14.51 -3.67
CA CYS A 302 -5.16 15.22 -3.82
C CYS A 302 -4.31 14.57 -4.91
N GLU A 303 -4.18 13.24 -4.91
CA GLU A 303 -3.41 12.52 -5.93
C GLU A 303 -3.96 12.76 -7.34
N VAL A 304 -5.29 12.68 -7.53
CA VAL A 304 -5.92 12.96 -8.83
C VAL A 304 -5.63 14.38 -9.31
N GLY A 305 -5.70 15.35 -8.39
CA GLY A 305 -5.43 16.75 -8.72
C GLY A 305 -3.95 17.02 -9.02
N GLN A 306 -3.04 16.39 -8.28
CA GLN A 306 -1.59 16.57 -8.43
C GLN A 306 -1.01 15.82 -9.63
N ALA A 307 -1.60 14.70 -10.03
CA ALA A 307 -1.19 13.95 -11.21
C ALA A 307 -1.52 14.71 -12.52
N ALA A 308 -2.54 15.59 -12.51
CA ALA A 308 -2.92 16.39 -13.68
C ALA A 308 -3.41 17.81 -13.31
N PRO A 309 -2.54 18.69 -12.76
CA PRO A 309 -2.94 20.02 -12.31
C PRO A 309 -3.44 20.90 -13.46
N GLY A 310 -2.95 20.69 -14.67
CA GLY A 310 -3.42 21.40 -15.87
C GLY A 310 -4.90 21.12 -16.17
N LEU A 311 -5.36 19.88 -16.00
CA LEU A 311 -6.78 19.52 -16.20
C LEU A 311 -7.68 20.16 -15.13
N VAL A 312 -7.17 20.31 -13.91
CA VAL A 312 -7.89 21.02 -12.85
C VAL A 312 -7.97 22.52 -13.19
N ALA A 313 -6.87 23.11 -13.63
CA ALA A 313 -6.80 24.52 -14.02
C ALA A 313 -7.69 24.88 -15.23
N GLU A 314 -8.14 23.92 -16.04
CA GLU A 314 -9.15 24.16 -17.08
C GLU A 314 -10.50 24.60 -16.51
N GLY A 315 -10.79 24.31 -15.23
CA GLY A 315 -11.98 24.80 -14.54
C GLY A 315 -13.28 24.14 -15.00
N SER A 316 -13.22 22.87 -15.43
CA SER A 316 -14.42 22.06 -15.70
C SER A 316 -15.30 21.92 -14.45
N ASN A 317 -16.57 21.53 -14.63
CA ASN A 317 -17.49 21.31 -13.50
C ASN A 317 -16.96 20.23 -12.55
N GLU A 318 -16.30 19.21 -13.11
CA GLU A 318 -15.66 18.13 -12.38
C GLU A 318 -14.44 18.62 -11.59
N ALA A 319 -13.62 19.50 -12.16
CA ALA A 319 -12.50 20.14 -11.47
C ALA A 319 -12.96 21.05 -10.33
N LEU A 320 -14.03 21.83 -10.55
CA LEU A 320 -14.62 22.63 -9.47
C LEU A 320 -15.24 21.75 -8.38
N SER A 321 -15.81 20.59 -8.74
CA SER A 321 -16.27 19.60 -7.77
C SER A 321 -15.14 19.02 -6.93
N LEU A 322 -13.96 18.77 -7.53
CA LEU A 322 -12.75 18.37 -6.82
C LEU A 322 -12.32 19.44 -5.81
N SER A 323 -12.19 20.70 -6.26
CA SER A 323 -11.75 21.80 -5.41
C SER A 323 -12.73 22.10 -4.27
N ASP A 324 -14.05 22.06 -4.51
CA ASP A 324 -15.05 22.20 -3.45
C ASP A 324 -14.97 21.05 -2.43
N ALA A 325 -14.77 19.81 -2.90
CA ALA A 325 -14.60 18.66 -2.02
C ALA A 325 -13.37 18.81 -1.11
N LEU A 326 -12.21 19.16 -1.68
CA LEU A 326 -10.98 19.38 -0.91
C LEU A 326 -11.09 20.59 0.03
N LEU A 327 -11.78 21.65 -0.37
CA LEU A 327 -12.03 22.80 0.49
C LEU A 327 -12.86 22.41 1.73
N ARG A 328 -13.84 21.53 1.57
CA ARG A 328 -14.61 20.97 2.69
C ARG A 328 -13.74 20.13 3.62
N CYS A 329 -12.75 19.41 3.09
CA CYS A 329 -11.77 18.68 3.89
C CYS A 329 -10.87 19.63 4.69
N VAL A 330 -10.44 20.75 4.10
CA VAL A 330 -9.68 21.79 4.83
C VAL A 330 -10.51 22.40 5.95
N ALA A 331 -11.78 22.73 5.67
CA ALA A 331 -12.69 23.31 6.65
C ALA A 331 -13.15 22.32 7.74
N PHE A 332 -12.92 21.01 7.55
CA PHE A 332 -13.29 20.00 8.53
C PHE A 332 -12.50 20.20 9.83
N SER A 333 -13.24 20.31 10.94
CA SER A 333 -12.66 20.52 12.26
C SER A 333 -12.33 19.19 12.93
N SER A 334 -11.14 18.63 12.63
CA SER A 334 -10.53 17.51 13.38
C SER A 334 -9.68 18.00 14.55
N GLU A 335 -9.39 17.10 15.49
CA GLU A 335 -8.52 17.36 16.65
C GLU A 335 -7.06 17.63 16.24
N ASP A 336 -6.63 17.00 15.15
CA ASP A 336 -5.33 17.19 14.50
C ASP A 336 -5.46 18.10 13.26
N TRP A 337 -4.33 18.45 12.65
CA TRP A 337 -4.30 19.22 11.39
C TRP A 337 -4.02 18.35 10.17
N GLU A 338 -3.88 17.03 10.33
CA GLU A 338 -3.39 16.10 9.31
C GLU A 338 -4.22 16.14 8.02
N ILE A 339 -5.55 16.13 8.12
CA ILE A 339 -6.43 16.18 6.93
C ILE A 339 -6.21 17.48 6.16
N ALA A 340 -6.24 18.63 6.84
CA ALA A 340 -6.04 19.93 6.20
C ALA A 340 -4.63 20.06 5.61
N GLU A 341 -3.62 19.62 6.36
CA GLU A 341 -2.22 19.63 5.97
C GLU A 341 -1.95 18.78 4.73
N SER A 342 -2.59 17.61 4.62
CA SER A 342 -2.46 16.73 3.46
C SER A 342 -2.93 17.35 2.13
N THR A 343 -3.70 18.44 2.18
CA THR A 343 -4.18 19.16 0.98
C THR A 343 -3.24 20.24 0.48
N LEU A 344 -2.28 20.69 1.30
CA LEU A 344 -1.49 21.89 1.02
C LEU A 344 -0.71 21.78 -0.30
N GLN A 345 -0.07 20.63 -0.53
CA GLN A 345 0.69 20.38 -1.76
C GLN A 345 -0.19 20.46 -3.02
N PHE A 346 -1.46 20.02 -2.95
CA PHE A 346 -2.40 20.15 -4.06
C PHE A 346 -2.69 21.62 -4.35
N TRP A 347 -2.97 22.41 -3.32
CA TRP A 347 -3.30 23.83 -3.48
C TRP A 347 -2.11 24.65 -4.02
N CYS A 348 -0.89 24.39 -3.53
CA CYS A 348 0.33 25.00 -4.09
C CYS A 348 0.50 24.62 -5.56
N SER A 349 0.35 23.33 -5.90
CA SER A 349 0.50 22.85 -7.29
C SER A 349 -0.53 23.49 -8.23
N LEU A 350 -1.78 23.63 -7.79
CA LEU A 350 -2.84 24.28 -8.56
C LEU A 350 -2.56 25.78 -8.71
N ALA A 351 -2.16 26.46 -7.64
CA ALA A 351 -1.85 27.88 -7.67
C ALA A 351 -0.69 28.19 -8.62
N HIS A 352 0.41 27.44 -8.52
CA HIS A 352 1.54 27.53 -9.44
C HIS A 352 1.13 27.27 -10.89
N CYS A 353 0.26 26.28 -11.14
CA CYS A 353 -0.25 25.99 -12.48
C CYS A 353 -1.02 27.18 -13.05
N ILE A 354 -1.90 27.82 -12.27
CA ILE A 354 -2.68 28.99 -12.69
C ILE A 354 -1.79 30.22 -12.91
N LEU A 355 -0.85 30.48 -11.99
CA LEU A 355 0.07 31.61 -12.07
C LEU A 355 1.07 31.48 -13.24
N GLY A 356 1.44 30.25 -13.59
CA GLY A 356 2.35 29.92 -14.70
C GLY A 356 1.73 30.01 -16.09
N ILE A 357 0.41 30.19 -16.22
CA ILE A 357 -0.24 30.41 -17.52
C ILE A 357 0.22 31.78 -18.06
N ASP A 358 0.66 31.82 -19.32
CA ASP A 358 1.21 33.03 -19.93
C ASP A 358 0.25 34.24 -19.86
N GLU A 359 0.77 35.40 -19.44
CA GLU A 359 0.01 36.59 -19.03
C GLU A 359 -0.87 37.17 -20.15
N GLN A 360 -0.48 36.96 -21.42
CA GLN A 360 -1.19 37.51 -22.57
C GLN A 360 -2.35 36.63 -23.07
N THR A 361 -2.63 35.51 -22.42
CA THR A 361 -3.69 34.59 -22.86
C THR A 361 -5.02 34.96 -22.21
N SER A 362 -6.06 35.25 -23.00
CA SER A 362 -7.44 35.43 -22.50
C SER A 362 -7.93 34.26 -21.63
N LYS A 363 -7.34 33.08 -21.82
CA LYS A 363 -7.55 31.88 -21.00
C LYS A 363 -7.10 32.05 -19.54
N ARG A 364 -5.98 32.73 -19.27
CA ARG A 364 -5.49 32.96 -17.91
C ARG A 364 -6.50 33.74 -17.09
N ASN A 365 -6.98 34.86 -17.63
CA ASN A 365 -7.94 35.71 -16.93
C ASN A 365 -9.23 34.97 -16.63
N ALA A 366 -9.74 34.18 -17.59
CA ALA A 366 -10.93 33.36 -17.38
C ALA A 366 -10.71 32.28 -16.28
N THR A 367 -9.61 31.54 -16.33
CA THR A 367 -9.26 30.54 -15.31
C THR A 367 -9.08 31.17 -13.93
N GLN A 368 -8.36 32.30 -13.85
CA GLN A 368 -8.13 33.00 -12.59
C GLN A 368 -9.43 33.53 -11.99
N GLU A 369 -10.34 34.09 -12.81
CA GLU A 369 -11.66 34.54 -12.36
C GLU A 369 -12.52 33.39 -11.81
N LEU A 370 -12.42 32.19 -12.41
CA LEU A 370 -13.14 31.00 -11.93
C LEU A 370 -12.64 30.51 -10.57
N PHE A 371 -11.32 30.53 -10.34
CA PHE A 371 -10.71 30.02 -9.11
C PHE A 371 -10.55 31.06 -8.00
N LEU A 372 -10.70 32.35 -8.30
CA LEU A 372 -10.67 33.43 -7.30
C LEU A 372 -11.61 33.19 -6.10
N PRO A 373 -12.90 32.83 -6.28
CA PRO A 373 -13.76 32.51 -5.14
C PRO A 373 -13.27 31.27 -4.37
N VAL A 374 -12.71 30.28 -5.06
CA VAL A 374 -12.18 29.05 -4.44
C VAL A 374 -11.00 29.37 -3.51
N PHE A 375 -10.00 30.09 -4.01
CA PHE A 375 -8.83 30.49 -3.21
C PHE A 375 -9.19 31.50 -2.10
N SER A 376 -10.20 32.33 -2.34
CA SER A 376 -10.75 33.22 -1.33
C SER A 376 -11.37 32.44 -0.16
N SER A 377 -12.16 31.40 -0.43
CA SER A 377 -12.73 30.53 0.60
C SER A 377 -11.68 29.61 1.25
N LEU A 378 -10.67 29.17 0.49
CA LEU A 378 -9.53 28.43 1.03
C LEU A 378 -8.80 29.26 2.07
N LEU A 379 -8.53 30.54 1.80
CA LEU A 379 -7.90 31.43 2.76
C LEU A 379 -8.71 31.51 4.06
N ASP A 380 -10.03 31.67 3.98
CA ASP A 380 -10.88 31.72 5.18
C ASP A 380 -10.79 30.41 5.98
N ALA A 381 -10.82 29.25 5.30
CA ALA A 381 -10.73 27.95 5.94
C ALA A 381 -9.37 27.72 6.61
N LEU A 382 -8.27 28.09 5.95
CA LEU A 382 -6.91 27.98 6.49
C LEU A 382 -6.71 28.90 7.69
N LEU A 383 -7.17 30.15 7.61
CA LEU A 383 -7.10 31.09 8.72
C LEU A 383 -7.91 30.59 9.91
N PHE A 384 -9.12 30.08 9.69
CA PHE A 384 -9.94 29.47 10.75
C PHE A 384 -9.22 28.28 11.42
N ARG A 385 -8.61 27.38 10.63
CA ARG A 385 -7.87 26.23 11.18
C ARG A 385 -6.56 26.61 11.85
N ALA A 386 -5.96 27.74 11.45
CA ALA A 386 -4.74 28.26 12.04
C ALA A 386 -4.98 29.04 13.35
N GLN A 387 -6.23 29.29 13.76
CA GLN A 387 -6.54 29.96 15.02
C GLN A 387 -6.23 29.06 16.24
N ILE A 388 -5.83 29.71 17.34
CA ILE A 388 -5.82 29.06 18.64
C ILE A 388 -7.27 29.13 19.13
N ILE A 389 -7.99 28.01 19.09
CA ILE A 389 -9.28 27.92 19.76
C ILE A 389 -8.96 27.81 21.25
N ASP A 390 -9.36 28.81 22.04
CA ASP A 390 -9.22 28.76 23.51
C ASP A 390 -9.94 27.50 24.00
N ILE A 391 -9.16 26.53 24.45
CA ILE A 391 -9.66 25.36 25.16
C ILE A 391 -10.07 25.91 26.52
N ASP A 392 -11.36 26.25 26.65
CA ASP A 392 -12.13 26.56 27.86
C ASP A 392 -11.27 27.00 29.07
N GLU A 393 -11.35 28.29 29.43
CA GLU A 393 -10.75 28.91 30.63
C GLU A 393 -11.12 28.23 31.98
N HIS A 394 -11.83 27.11 31.96
CA HIS A 394 -12.24 26.34 33.13
C HIS A 394 -11.28 25.22 33.56
N CYS A 395 -10.21 24.92 32.80
CA CYS A 395 -9.21 23.92 33.19
C CYS A 395 -7.86 24.53 33.56
N THR A 396 -7.81 25.17 34.74
CA THR A 396 -6.66 25.28 35.65
C THR A 396 -5.26 25.41 35.04
N GLY A 397 -4.76 26.65 34.95
CA GLY A 397 -3.39 27.01 35.35
C GLY A 397 -2.19 26.40 34.60
N ARG A 398 -2.37 25.69 33.49
CA ARG A 398 -1.27 25.38 32.56
C ARG A 398 -1.17 26.53 31.55
N ALA A 399 0.03 27.07 31.38
CA ALA A 399 0.31 28.00 30.29
C ALA A 399 -0.28 27.43 28.99
N SER A 400 -1.07 28.23 28.27
CA SER A 400 -1.66 27.91 26.97
C SER A 400 -0.54 27.73 25.93
N SER A 401 0.16 26.59 25.99
CA SER A 401 1.12 26.22 24.97
C SER A 401 0.37 25.86 23.70
N ILE A 402 0.71 26.53 22.61
CA ILE A 402 0.23 26.20 21.26
C ILE A 402 0.54 24.72 21.01
N PRO A 403 -0.43 23.90 20.57
CA PRO A 403 -0.18 22.50 20.23
C PRO A 403 0.92 22.39 19.16
N ASP A 404 1.85 21.45 19.31
CA ASP A 404 2.96 21.25 18.36
C ASP A 404 2.45 21.02 16.92
N GLY A 405 1.32 20.32 16.77
CA GLY A 405 0.66 20.13 15.47
C GLY A 405 0.18 21.44 14.83
N LEU A 406 -0.32 22.40 15.62
CA LEU A 406 -0.71 23.72 15.13
C LEU A 406 0.51 24.54 14.72
N VAL A 407 1.61 24.42 15.47
CA VAL A 407 2.88 25.07 15.10
C VAL A 407 3.36 24.54 13.75
N GLN A 408 3.40 23.22 13.57
CA GLN A 408 3.83 22.60 12.31
C GLN A 408 2.90 22.98 11.15
N PHE A 409 1.59 22.92 11.36
CA PHE A 409 0.61 23.33 10.35
C PHE A 409 0.84 24.77 9.91
N ARG A 410 0.99 25.71 10.86
CA ARG A 410 1.26 27.14 10.56
C ARG A 410 2.54 27.35 9.76
N LEU A 411 3.61 26.60 10.05
CA LEU A 411 4.86 26.66 9.28
C LEU A 411 4.62 26.19 7.83
N ASN A 412 3.85 25.13 7.65
CA ASN A 412 3.57 24.56 6.34
C ASN A 412 2.62 25.42 5.48
N LEU A 413 1.97 26.44 6.05
CA LEU A 413 1.13 27.39 5.31
C LEU A 413 1.92 28.47 4.57
N GLU A 414 3.19 28.70 4.90
CA GLU A 414 3.95 29.88 4.43
C GLU A 414 3.92 30.03 2.91
N GLU A 415 4.30 28.97 2.19
CA GLU A 415 4.32 28.95 0.72
C GLU A 415 2.92 29.18 0.13
N LEU A 416 1.93 28.44 0.61
CA LEU A 416 0.56 28.53 0.10
C LEU A 416 -0.06 29.92 0.32
N LEU A 417 0.22 30.57 1.45
CA LEU A 417 -0.28 31.90 1.74
C LEU A 417 0.30 32.96 0.78
N VAL A 418 1.56 32.81 0.37
CA VAL A 418 2.18 33.66 -0.65
C VAL A 418 1.48 33.46 -1.99
N ASP A 419 1.25 32.21 -2.40
CA ASP A 419 0.57 31.88 -3.65
C ASP A 419 -0.87 32.43 -3.70
N ILE A 420 -1.62 32.28 -2.60
CA ILE A 420 -2.97 32.84 -2.45
C ILE A 420 -2.93 34.37 -2.57
N CYS A 421 -1.96 35.04 -1.96
CA CYS A 421 -1.81 36.49 -2.04
C CYS A 421 -1.56 36.95 -3.50
N LEU A 422 -0.74 36.22 -4.25
CA LEU A 422 -0.49 36.49 -5.67
C LEU A 422 -1.74 36.30 -6.53
N LEU A 423 -2.58 35.31 -6.22
CA LEU A 423 -3.83 35.04 -6.96
C LEU A 423 -4.95 36.03 -6.66
N LEU A 424 -5.17 36.36 -5.38
CA LEU A 424 -6.23 37.27 -4.93
C LEU A 424 -5.85 38.75 -5.09
N GLY A 425 -4.56 39.04 -5.11
CA GLY A 425 -4.01 40.38 -5.02
C GLY A 425 -3.89 40.88 -3.57
N ALA A 426 -2.82 41.64 -3.31
CA ALA A 426 -2.48 42.14 -1.97
C ALA A 426 -3.63 42.87 -1.24
N PRO A 427 -4.45 43.73 -1.87
CA PRO A 427 -5.52 44.43 -1.16
C PRO A 427 -6.60 43.49 -0.62
N ALA A 428 -7.03 42.50 -1.43
CA ALA A 428 -8.08 41.55 -1.02
C ALA A 428 -7.56 40.58 0.05
N TYR A 429 -6.32 40.12 -0.11
CA TYR A 429 -5.64 39.25 0.85
C TYR A 429 -5.47 39.92 2.22
N ILE A 430 -4.90 41.13 2.27
CA ILE A 430 -4.66 41.87 3.51
C ILE A 430 -5.99 42.15 4.23
N ASN A 431 -7.03 42.57 3.50
CA ASN A 431 -8.34 42.81 4.11
C ASN A 431 -8.89 41.57 4.81
N LYS A 432 -8.71 40.37 4.25
CA LYS A 432 -9.14 39.12 4.88
C LYS A 432 -8.30 38.77 6.11
N VAL A 433 -6.97 38.83 6.00
CA VAL A 433 -6.10 38.53 7.14
C VAL A 433 -6.36 39.49 8.31
N CYS A 434 -6.54 40.78 8.03
CA CYS A 434 -6.87 41.78 9.05
C CYS A 434 -8.25 41.62 9.69
N LEU A 435 -9.19 40.89 9.07
CA LEU A 435 -10.48 40.57 9.69
C LEU A 435 -10.39 39.36 10.63
N PHE A 436 -9.34 38.54 10.49
CA PHE A 436 -9.12 37.31 11.25
C PHE A 436 -8.11 37.48 12.40
N CYS A 437 -7.21 38.47 12.33
CA CYS A 437 -6.33 38.93 13.40
C CYS A 437 -7.03 39.99 14.26
#